data_AF-A0A3G5UKR9-F1
#
_entry.id   AF-A0A3G5UKR9-F1
#
_cell.length_a   1.000
_cell.length_b   1.000
_cell.length_c   1.000
_cell.angle_alpha   90.00
_cell.angle_beta   90.00
_cell.angle_gamma   90.00
#
_symmetry.space_group_name_H-M   'P 1'
#
loop_
_entity.id
_entity.type
_entity.pdbx_description
1 polymer ?
#
loop_
_entity_poly.entity_id
_entity_poly.type
_entity_poly.pdbx_seq_one_letter_code
_entity_poly.pdbx_strand_id
1 'polypeptide(L)'
;MDKSEYLGRENPGYIAMTVKEVALYLDESPNVIRNWMKELKTYIPLEKNESGYNIFDEKALEQMKIVKQLHREQNYSMKQIEHYFATGGESIKPVPSKEVGEILAEELTALKDEVSKLREYSEKQEEFNKLLIEQLQKQQDYIDNKLEQRDQKLLETIREVQETKSLTASTESKGFFARLFGK
;
A
#
# COMPACT_ATOMS: atom_id res chain seq x y z
N MET A 1 15.24 14.89 57.23
CA MET A 1 16.55 14.37 56.77
C MET A 1 16.54 14.43 55.25
N ASP A 2 17.24 15.42 54.73
CA ASP A 2 17.27 15.80 53.32
C ASP A 2 18.30 14.93 52.58
N LYS A 3 17.95 14.44 51.38
CA LYS A 3 18.75 13.49 50.58
C LYS A 3 19.51 14.22 49.47
N SER A 4 20.31 15.19 49.85
CA SER A 4 21.08 16.06 48.95
C SER A 4 22.59 16.00 49.21
N GLU A 5 23.10 14.85 49.68
CA GLU A 5 24.53 14.60 49.82
C GLU A 5 24.95 13.31 49.12
N TYR A 6 25.14 13.39 47.82
CA TYR A 6 26.18 12.61 47.13
C TYR A 6 26.84 13.55 46.11
N LEU A 7 27.51 14.57 46.65
CA LEU A 7 28.53 15.30 45.91
C LEU A 7 29.66 14.32 45.60
N GLY A 8 30.00 14.25 44.32
CA GLY A 8 31.05 13.40 43.79
C GLY A 8 32.36 13.59 44.56
N ARG A 9 32.96 12.46 44.94
CA ARG A 9 34.39 12.45 45.26
C ARG A 9 35.13 12.59 43.93
N GLU A 10 35.76 13.73 43.73
CA GLU A 10 36.84 13.88 42.77
C GLU A 10 37.98 12.93 43.17
N ASN A 11 38.04 11.77 42.51
CA ASN A 11 39.27 11.00 42.39
C ASN A 11 39.89 11.34 41.02
N PRO A 12 41.13 11.85 40.97
CA PRO A 12 41.76 12.21 39.71
C PRO A 12 42.12 10.92 38.96
N GLY A 13 41.36 10.59 37.92
CA GLY A 13 41.72 9.55 36.96
C GLY A 13 40.67 8.47 36.66
N TYR A 14 39.50 8.47 37.31
CA TYR A 14 38.43 7.51 37.00
C TYR A 14 37.08 8.21 36.88
N ILE A 15 36.67 8.52 35.64
CA ILE A 15 35.34 9.06 35.33
C ILE A 15 34.37 7.88 35.32
N ALA A 16 33.82 7.57 36.48
CA ALA A 16 32.76 6.58 36.66
C ALA A 16 31.41 7.31 36.63
N MET A 17 30.72 7.30 35.49
CA MET A 17 29.43 8.01 35.33
C MET A 17 28.24 7.05 35.41
N THR A 18 27.16 7.50 36.02
CA THR A 18 25.87 6.80 36.04
C THR A 18 25.08 7.08 34.76
N VAL A 19 24.05 6.28 34.48
CA VAL A 19 23.14 6.46 33.33
C VAL A 19 22.59 7.88 33.22
N LYS A 20 22.31 8.53 34.36
CA LYS A 20 21.76 9.90 34.38
C LYS A 20 22.80 10.94 33.95
N GLU A 21 24.04 10.76 34.40
CA GLU A 21 25.14 11.66 34.06
C GLU A 21 25.57 11.48 32.61
N VAL A 22 25.58 10.24 32.10
CA VAL A 22 25.83 9.97 30.67
C VAL A 22 24.74 10.55 29.79
N ALA A 23 23.47 10.45 30.22
CA ALA A 23 22.35 11.07 29.52
C ALA A 23 22.50 12.60 29.41
N LEU A 24 22.90 13.25 30.51
CA LEU A 24 23.19 14.69 30.51
C LEU A 24 24.41 15.05 29.64
N TYR A 25 25.48 14.25 29.72
CA TYR A 25 26.71 14.49 28.97
C TYR A 25 26.53 14.31 27.45
N LEU A 26 25.70 13.34 27.05
CA LEU A 26 25.39 13.06 25.66
C LEU A 26 24.16 13.79 25.15
N ASP A 27 23.53 14.65 25.96
CA ASP A 27 22.28 15.37 25.60
C ASP A 27 21.21 14.43 25.02
N GLU A 28 20.99 13.31 25.70
CA GLU A 28 20.03 12.27 25.30
C GLU A 28 19.14 11.90 26.49
N SER A 29 17.97 11.33 26.21
CA SER A 29 17.10 10.89 27.31
C SER A 29 17.69 9.66 28.02
N PRO A 30 17.52 9.54 29.36
CA PRO A 30 17.94 8.34 30.08
C PRO A 30 17.33 7.05 29.54
N ASN A 31 16.19 7.12 28.82
CA ASN A 31 15.58 5.96 28.19
C ASN A 31 16.34 5.49 26.94
N VAL A 32 16.82 6.43 26.12
CA VAL A 32 17.64 6.14 24.93
C VAL A 32 18.96 5.50 25.34
N ILE A 33 19.63 6.03 26.37
CA ILE A 33 20.85 5.42 26.92
C ILE A 33 20.59 4.00 27.40
N ARG A 34 19.50 3.74 28.14
CA ARG A 34 19.15 2.38 28.57
C ARG A 34 18.85 1.44 27.39
N ASN A 35 18.23 1.95 26.34
CA ASN A 35 17.98 1.17 25.13
C ASN A 35 19.29 0.77 24.44
N TRP A 36 20.22 1.72 24.29
CA TRP A 36 21.56 1.46 23.77
C TRP A 36 22.33 0.46 24.61
N MET A 37 22.28 0.57 25.95
CA MET A 37 22.89 -0.42 26.85
C MET A 37 22.30 -1.83 26.68
N LYS A 38 21.00 -1.94 26.43
CA LYS A 38 20.32 -3.22 26.28
C LYS A 38 20.71 -3.90 24.98
N GLU A 39 20.67 -3.16 23.88
CA GLU A 39 20.90 -3.68 22.54
C GLU A 39 22.40 -3.89 22.25
N LEU A 40 23.29 -3.07 22.83
CA LEU A 40 24.74 -3.13 22.58
C LEU A 40 25.53 -3.63 23.80
N LYS A 41 24.89 -4.45 24.65
CA LYS A 41 25.47 -4.96 25.91
C LYS A 41 26.83 -5.65 25.72
N THR A 42 27.03 -6.31 24.58
CA THR A 42 28.26 -7.04 24.26
C THR A 42 29.43 -6.10 23.93
N TYR A 43 29.14 -4.88 23.48
CA TYR A 43 30.13 -3.92 22.97
C TYR A 43 30.38 -2.75 23.91
N ILE A 44 29.48 -2.51 24.87
CA ILE A 44 29.65 -1.50 25.92
C ILE A 44 30.14 -2.20 27.19
N PRO A 45 31.42 -2.06 27.58
CA PRO A 45 31.90 -2.62 28.83
C PRO A 45 31.27 -1.85 30.00
N LEU A 46 30.39 -2.50 30.75
CA LEU A 46 29.73 -1.92 31.92
C LEU A 46 30.27 -2.59 33.19
N GLU A 47 30.82 -1.79 34.09
CA GLU A 47 31.22 -2.25 35.42
C GLU A 47 30.08 -2.05 36.42
N LYS A 48 30.05 -2.87 37.48
CA LYS A 48 29.09 -2.71 38.58
C LYS A 48 29.79 -2.11 39.78
N ASN A 49 29.21 -1.05 40.34
CA ASN A 49 29.70 -0.49 41.60
C ASN A 49 29.47 -1.45 42.78
N GLU A 50 30.08 -1.19 43.92
CA GLU A 50 29.84 -1.84 45.22
C GLU A 50 28.35 -1.84 45.63
N SER A 51 27.58 -0.85 45.14
CA SER A 51 26.13 -0.73 45.34
C SER A 51 25.27 -1.45 44.29
N GLY A 52 25.88 -2.17 43.34
CA GLY A 52 25.19 -2.95 42.31
C GLY A 52 24.67 -2.18 41.08
N TYR A 53 24.93 -0.88 40.99
CA TYR A 53 24.56 -0.05 39.83
C TYR A 53 25.60 -0.15 38.71
N ASN A 54 25.13 -0.11 37.45
CA ASN A 54 26.00 -0.06 36.27
C ASN A 54 26.68 1.32 36.19
N ILE A 55 28.00 1.30 36.07
CA ILE A 55 28.89 2.45 35.88
C ILE A 55 29.45 2.40 34.47
N PHE A 56 29.52 3.57 33.85
CA PHE A 56 30.22 3.77 32.59
C PHE A 56 31.62 4.29 32.89
N ASP A 57 32.62 3.50 32.51
CA ASP A 57 34.00 3.94 32.48
C ASP A 57 34.29 4.73 31.20
N GLU A 58 35.48 5.32 31.12
CA GLU A 58 35.94 6.11 29.98
C GLU A 58 35.77 5.38 28.64
N LYS A 59 36.12 4.08 28.57
CA LYS A 59 35.92 3.26 27.37
C LYS A 59 34.45 3.10 27.00
N ALA A 60 33.57 2.92 27.98
CA ALA A 60 32.13 2.79 27.75
C ALA A 60 31.54 4.10 27.23
N LEU A 61 32.06 5.24 27.72
CA LEU A 61 31.67 6.56 27.29
C LEU A 61 32.10 6.85 25.83
N GLU A 62 33.30 6.41 25.43
CA GLU A 62 33.76 6.50 24.04
C GLU A 62 32.85 5.71 23.09
N GLN A 63 32.50 4.48 23.44
CA GLN A 63 31.55 3.69 22.64
C GLN A 63 30.19 4.40 22.53
N MET A 64 29.75 5.08 23.59
CA MET A 64 28.47 5.76 23.61
C MET A 64 28.43 7.07 22.82
N LYS A 65 29.58 7.74 22.67
CA LYS A 65 29.74 8.83 21.70
C LYS A 65 29.60 8.32 20.27
N ILE A 66 30.23 7.20 19.95
CA ILE A 66 30.15 6.58 18.61
C ILE A 66 28.71 6.17 18.29
N VAL A 67 28.01 5.54 19.24
CA VAL A 67 26.59 5.18 19.08
C VAL A 67 25.74 6.40 18.78
N LYS A 68 25.89 7.49 19.56
CA LYS A 68 25.16 8.74 19.33
C LYS A 68 25.44 9.27 17.92
N GLN A 69 26.70 9.30 17.51
CA GLN A 69 27.09 9.79 16.21
C GLN A 69 26.45 8.99 15.07
N LEU A 70 26.56 7.66 15.11
CA LEU A 70 26.00 6.77 14.08
C LEU A 70 24.47 6.84 14.05
N HIS A 71 23.82 6.89 15.21
CA HIS A 71 22.37 6.90 15.31
C HIS A 71 21.77 8.26 14.88
N ARG A 72 22.40 9.39 15.24
CA ARG A 72 21.84 10.74 15.03
C ARG A 72 22.36 11.44 13.79
N GLU A 73 23.65 11.33 13.50
CA GLU A 73 24.25 12.01 12.34
C GLU A 73 24.14 11.16 11.07
N GLN A 74 24.18 9.84 11.20
CA GLN A 74 24.18 8.91 10.06
C GLN A 74 22.87 8.12 9.91
N ASN A 75 21.90 8.29 10.82
CA ASN A 75 20.61 7.58 10.83
C ASN A 75 20.73 6.05 10.79
N TYR A 76 21.78 5.47 11.38
CA TYR A 76 21.91 4.03 11.44
C TYR A 76 20.87 3.43 12.39
N SER A 77 20.26 2.33 11.95
CA SER A 77 19.45 1.47 12.82
C SER A 77 20.32 0.78 13.87
N MET A 78 19.73 0.36 14.98
CA MET A 78 20.47 -0.33 16.05
C MET A 78 21.25 -1.55 15.54
N LYS A 79 20.66 -2.34 14.62
CA LYS A 79 21.33 -3.51 14.02
C LYS A 79 22.56 -3.14 13.18
N GLN A 80 22.51 -2.00 12.49
CA GLN A 80 23.66 -1.50 11.73
C GLN A 80 24.78 -1.02 12.67
N ILE A 81 24.41 -0.41 13.80
CA ILE A 81 25.36 0.01 14.84
C ILE A 81 26.00 -1.23 15.51
N GLU A 82 25.21 -2.27 15.80
CA GLU A 82 25.72 -3.53 16.34
C GLU A 82 26.74 -4.18 15.39
N HIS A 83 26.41 -4.22 14.09
CA HIS A 83 27.32 -4.73 13.06
C HIS A 83 28.60 -3.89 12.93
N TYR A 84 28.50 -2.56 13.02
CA TYR A 84 29.67 -1.67 13.01
C TYR A 84 30.67 -1.97 14.13
N PHE A 85 30.17 -2.28 15.34
CA PHE A 85 31.03 -2.72 16.43
C PHE A 85 31.59 -4.13 16.22
N ALA A 86 30.82 -5.04 15.61
CA ALA A 86 31.28 -6.37 15.27
C ALA A 86 32.42 -6.35 14.22
N THR A 87 32.42 -5.39 13.30
CA THR A 87 33.45 -5.22 12.27
C THR A 87 34.61 -4.31 12.69
N GLY A 88 34.67 -3.86 13.94
CA GLY A 88 35.80 -3.09 14.46
C GLY A 88 35.88 -1.64 13.95
N GLY A 89 34.76 -1.04 13.54
CA GLY A 89 34.71 0.37 13.15
C GLY A 89 34.82 0.64 11.65
N GLU A 90 34.74 -0.38 10.81
CA GLU A 90 34.57 -0.17 9.38
C GLU A 90 33.16 0.41 9.11
N SER A 91 33.11 1.66 8.65
CA SER A 91 31.87 2.30 8.21
C SER A 91 31.18 1.42 7.19
N ILE A 92 29.88 1.16 7.38
CA ILE A 92 29.03 0.61 6.32
C ILE A 92 28.92 1.71 5.26
N LYS A 93 29.90 1.83 4.38
CA LYS A 93 29.56 2.12 3.00
C LYS A 93 28.95 0.81 2.56
N PRO A 94 27.62 0.70 2.33
CA PRO A 94 27.19 -0.31 1.39
C PRO A 94 27.83 0.15 0.09
N VAL A 95 29.06 -0.28 -0.17
CA VAL A 95 29.52 -0.44 -1.53
C VAL A 95 28.59 -1.56 -1.97
N PRO A 96 27.54 -1.29 -2.78
CA PRO A 96 26.89 -2.40 -3.44
C PRO A 96 28.05 -3.17 -4.06
N SER A 97 28.25 -4.42 -3.68
CA SER A 97 29.11 -5.27 -4.49
C SER A 97 28.55 -5.08 -5.90
N LYS A 98 29.41 -4.74 -6.87
CA LYS A 98 28.94 -4.41 -8.23
C LYS A 98 27.93 -5.44 -8.73
N GLU A 99 28.13 -6.71 -8.35
CA GLU A 99 27.18 -7.81 -8.53
C GLU A 99 25.76 -7.54 -7.99
N VAL A 100 25.57 -7.14 -6.73
CA VAL A 100 24.22 -6.89 -6.18
C VAL A 100 23.57 -5.66 -6.82
N GLY A 101 24.36 -4.63 -7.14
CA GLY A 101 23.85 -3.45 -7.86
C GLY A 101 23.44 -3.74 -9.29
N GLU A 102 24.20 -4.58 -10.00
CA GLU A 102 23.93 -5.03 -11.36
C GLU A 102 22.70 -5.96 -11.40
N ILE A 103 22.57 -6.90 -10.46
CA ILE A 103 21.39 -7.77 -10.33
C ILE A 103 20.12 -6.94 -10.07
N LEU A 104 20.18 -5.98 -9.14
CA LEU A 104 19.05 -5.09 -8.85
C LEU A 104 18.69 -4.20 -10.04
N ALA A 105 19.68 -3.73 -10.80
CA ALA A 105 19.44 -2.95 -12.00
C ALA A 105 18.74 -3.80 -13.08
N GLU A 106 19.18 -5.05 -13.27
CA GLU A 106 18.57 -5.98 -14.21
C GLU A 106 17.11 -6.31 -13.82
N GLU A 107 16.85 -6.61 -12.55
CA GLU A 107 15.50 -6.82 -12.04
C GLU A 107 14.60 -5.59 -12.21
N LEU A 108 15.12 -4.38 -11.96
CA LEU A 108 14.37 -3.14 -12.18
C LEU A 108 14.05 -2.91 -13.66
N THR A 109 14.98 -3.25 -14.56
CA THR A 109 14.71 -3.17 -16.01
C THR A 109 13.67 -4.18 -16.45
N ALA A 110 13.74 -5.42 -15.96
CA ALA A 110 12.75 -6.46 -16.25
C ALA A 110 11.36 -6.08 -15.74
N LEU A 111 11.27 -5.54 -14.52
CA LEU A 111 10.01 -5.07 -13.94
C LEU A 111 9.44 -3.89 -14.73
N LYS A 112 10.28 -2.95 -15.18
CA LYS A 112 9.86 -1.83 -16.02
C LYS A 112 9.26 -2.32 -17.34
N ASP A 113 9.89 -3.31 -17.98
CA ASP A 113 9.39 -3.89 -19.22
C ASP A 113 8.06 -4.62 -19.01
N GLU A 114 7.91 -5.35 -17.90
CA GLU A 114 6.65 -6.01 -17.55
C GLU A 114 5.53 -4.99 -17.29
N VAL A 115 5.81 -3.91 -16.56
CA VAL A 115 4.86 -2.81 -16.37
C VAL A 115 4.46 -2.16 -17.69
N SER A 116 5.40 -2.00 -18.63
CA SER A 116 5.10 -1.48 -19.97
C SER A 116 4.14 -2.39 -20.73
N LYS A 117 4.40 -3.71 -20.73
CA LYS A 117 3.53 -4.71 -21.37
C LYS A 117 2.13 -4.75 -20.75
N LEU A 118 2.03 -4.62 -19.42
CA LEU A 118 0.74 -4.55 -18.73
C LEU A 118 -0.06 -3.31 -19.13
N ARG A 119 0.61 -2.16 -19.30
CA ARG A 119 -0.05 -0.94 -19.80
C ARG A 119 -0.58 -1.13 -21.21
N GLU A 120 0.23 -1.66 -22.13
CA GLU A 120 -0.21 -1.94 -23.51
C GLU A 120 -1.39 -2.92 -23.55
N TYR A 121 -1.37 -3.97 -22.73
CA TYR A 121 -2.49 -4.91 -22.64
C TYR A 121 -3.76 -4.22 -22.11
N SER A 122 -3.62 -3.38 -21.08
CA SER A 122 -4.73 -2.60 -20.53
C SER A 122 -5.36 -1.66 -21.56
N GLU A 123 -4.54 -0.95 -22.35
CA GLU A 123 -5.02 -0.07 -23.42
C GLU A 123 -5.79 -0.86 -24.49
N LYS A 124 -5.25 -1.99 -24.95
CA LYS A 124 -5.93 -2.88 -25.91
C LYS A 124 -7.24 -3.44 -25.36
N GLN A 125 -7.27 -3.79 -24.08
CA GLN A 125 -8.48 -4.28 -23.42
C GLN A 125 -9.55 -3.17 -23.32
N GLU A 126 -9.15 -1.93 -23.06
CA GLU A 126 -10.06 -0.79 -23.03
C GLU A 126 -10.66 -0.51 -24.43
N GLU A 127 -9.83 -0.53 -25.47
CA GLU A 127 -10.28 -0.39 -26.86
C GLU A 127 -11.25 -1.52 -27.25
N PHE A 128 -10.92 -2.77 -26.92
CA PHE A 128 -11.80 -3.91 -27.16
C PHE A 128 -13.14 -3.75 -26.44
N ASN A 129 -13.14 -3.33 -25.17
CA ASN A 129 -14.37 -3.10 -24.41
C ASN A 129 -15.22 -1.98 -25.04
N LYS A 130 -14.61 -0.90 -25.53
CA LYS A 130 -15.32 0.18 -26.24
C LYS A 130 -16.00 -0.35 -27.50
N LEU A 131 -15.29 -1.12 -28.32
CA LEU A 131 -15.86 -1.74 -29.53
C LEU A 131 -16.99 -2.72 -29.20
N LEU A 132 -16.84 -3.50 -28.13
CA LEU A 132 -17.87 -4.43 -27.68
C LEU A 132 -19.15 -3.68 -27.25
N ILE A 133 -19.00 -2.60 -26.48
CA ILE A 133 -20.13 -1.75 -26.08
C ILE A 133 -20.82 -1.14 -27.30
N GLU A 134 -20.05 -0.63 -28.27
CA GLU A 134 -20.60 -0.07 -29.51
C GLU A 134 -21.40 -1.12 -30.30
N GLN A 135 -20.88 -2.35 -30.40
CA GLN A 135 -21.58 -3.44 -31.06
C GLN A 135 -22.86 -3.85 -30.32
N LEU A 136 -22.83 -3.89 -28.99
CA LEU A 136 -24.01 -4.17 -28.16
C LEU A 136 -25.08 -3.09 -28.35
N GLN A 137 -24.69 -1.81 -28.40
CA GLN A 137 -25.61 -0.70 -28.66
C GLN A 137 -26.27 -0.83 -30.04
N LYS A 138 -25.49 -1.11 -31.09
CA LYS A 138 -26.03 -1.35 -32.44
C LYS A 138 -27.02 -2.52 -32.49
N GLN A 139 -26.74 -3.59 -31.74
CA GLN A 139 -27.67 -4.72 -31.64
C GLN A 139 -28.96 -4.33 -30.90
N GLN A 140 -28.85 -3.57 -29.81
CA GLN A 140 -30.01 -3.08 -29.06
C GLN A 140 -30.90 -2.20 -29.95
N ASP A 141 -30.30 -1.23 -30.65
CA ASP A 141 -31.03 -0.35 -31.57
C ASP A 141 -31.72 -1.14 -32.69
N TYR A 142 -31.08 -2.18 -33.21
CA TYR A 142 -31.67 -3.06 -34.23
C TYR A 142 -32.87 -3.85 -33.66
N ILE A 143 -32.74 -4.40 -32.46
CA ILE A 143 -33.81 -5.14 -31.79
C ILE A 143 -35.01 -4.23 -31.55
N ASP A 144 -34.77 -3.03 -31.00
CA ASP A 144 -35.83 -2.07 -30.68
C ASP A 144 -36.59 -1.65 -31.95
N ASN A 145 -35.87 -1.31 -33.02
CA ASN A 145 -36.48 -0.99 -34.31
C ASN A 145 -37.31 -2.17 -34.86
N LYS A 146 -36.82 -3.40 -34.73
CA LYS A 146 -37.54 -4.59 -35.21
C LYS A 146 -38.77 -4.91 -34.38
N LEU A 147 -38.70 -4.72 -33.07
CA LEU A 147 -39.86 -4.86 -32.18
C LEU A 147 -40.92 -3.82 -32.51
N GLU A 148 -40.53 -2.55 -32.69
CA GLU A 148 -41.46 -1.48 -33.06
C GLU A 148 -42.15 -1.74 -34.40
N GLN A 149 -41.39 -2.12 -35.44
CA GLN A 149 -41.93 -2.48 -36.75
C GLN A 149 -42.93 -3.65 -36.66
N ARG A 150 -42.59 -4.68 -35.87
CA ARG A 150 -43.47 -5.84 -35.67
C ARG A 150 -44.76 -5.42 -34.97
N ASP A 151 -44.66 -4.61 -33.92
CA ASP A 151 -45.79 -4.19 -33.11
C ASP A 151 -46.73 -3.28 -33.91
N GLN A 152 -46.19 -2.36 -34.73
CA GLN A 152 -46.97 -1.57 -35.69
C GLN A 152 -47.75 -2.46 -36.67
N LYS A 153 -47.06 -3.41 -37.32
CA LYS A 153 -47.70 -4.34 -38.27
C LYS A 153 -48.76 -5.22 -37.61
N LEU A 154 -48.52 -5.64 -36.36
CA LEU A 154 -49.48 -6.43 -35.59
C LEU A 154 -50.74 -5.61 -35.26
N LEU A 155 -50.59 -4.34 -34.89
CA LEU A 155 -51.72 -3.43 -34.67
C LEU A 155 -52.52 -3.16 -35.96
N GLU A 156 -51.84 -2.95 -37.09
CA GLU A 156 -52.48 -2.82 -38.41
C GLU A 156 -53.31 -4.08 -38.75
N THR A 157 -52.71 -5.25 -38.59
CA THR A 157 -53.39 -6.54 -38.85
C THR A 157 -54.61 -6.71 -37.93
N ILE A 158 -54.50 -6.35 -36.64
CA ILE A 158 -55.63 -6.41 -35.71
C ILE A 158 -56.76 -5.47 -36.15
N ARG A 159 -56.44 -4.24 -36.60
CA ARG A 159 -57.43 -3.28 -37.11
C ARG A 159 -58.13 -3.80 -38.35
N GLU A 160 -57.38 -4.29 -39.34
CA GLU A 160 -57.93 -4.89 -40.56
C GLU A 160 -58.87 -6.07 -40.24
N VAL A 161 -58.48 -6.93 -39.30
CA VAL A 161 -59.33 -8.05 -38.84
C VAL A 161 -60.60 -7.56 -38.14
N GLN A 162 -60.55 -6.46 -37.39
CA GLN A 162 -61.74 -5.87 -36.76
C GLN A 162 -62.67 -5.20 -37.78
N GLU A 163 -62.11 -4.43 -38.72
CA GLU A 163 -62.85 -3.79 -39.80
C GLU A 163 -63.55 -4.82 -40.69
N THR A 164 -62.82 -5.86 -41.13
CA THR A 164 -63.41 -6.96 -41.91
C THR A 164 -64.54 -7.66 -41.17
N LYS A 165 -64.36 -7.98 -39.87
CA LYS A 165 -65.44 -8.54 -39.03
C LYS A 165 -66.67 -7.62 -38.95
N SER A 166 -66.47 -6.31 -38.86
CA SER A 166 -67.58 -5.34 -38.83
C SER A 166 -68.33 -5.28 -40.17
N LEU A 167 -67.60 -5.34 -41.29
CA LEU A 167 -68.16 -5.32 -42.63
C LEU A 167 -68.90 -6.64 -42.96
N THR A 168 -68.36 -7.79 -42.56
CA THR A 168 -69.06 -9.08 -42.72
C THR A 168 -70.30 -9.15 -41.84
N ALA A 169 -70.26 -8.72 -40.57
CA ALA A 169 -71.45 -8.70 -39.71
C ALA A 169 -72.56 -7.76 -40.23
N SER A 170 -72.20 -6.62 -40.81
CA SER A 170 -73.16 -5.66 -41.38
C SER A 170 -73.73 -6.10 -42.75
N THR A 171 -73.01 -6.94 -43.50
CA THR A 171 -73.51 -7.55 -44.76
C THR A 171 -74.30 -8.82 -44.53
N GLU A 172 -73.89 -9.68 -43.59
CA GLU A 172 -74.62 -10.91 -43.22
C GLU A 172 -75.96 -10.61 -42.55
N SER A 173 -76.02 -9.61 -41.66
CA SER A 173 -77.29 -9.17 -41.06
C SER A 173 -78.28 -8.71 -42.14
N LYS A 174 -77.88 -7.90 -43.12
CA LYS A 174 -78.77 -7.45 -44.19
C LYS A 174 -79.28 -8.60 -45.07
N GLY A 175 -78.46 -9.63 -45.35
CA GLY A 175 -78.84 -10.77 -46.19
C GLY A 175 -79.67 -11.85 -45.47
N PHE A 176 -79.37 -12.11 -44.20
CA PHE A 176 -80.08 -13.10 -43.39
C PHE A 176 -81.45 -12.59 -42.96
N PHE A 177 -81.55 -11.37 -42.44
CA PHE A 177 -82.84 -10.79 -42.03
C PHE A 177 -83.77 -10.53 -43.23
N ALA A 178 -83.24 -10.14 -44.39
CA ALA A 178 -84.05 -9.98 -45.60
C ALA A 178 -84.63 -11.31 -46.13
N ARG A 179 -83.94 -12.45 -45.93
CA ARG A 179 -84.45 -13.78 -46.27
C ARG A 179 -85.41 -14.35 -45.24
N LEU A 180 -85.23 -14.01 -43.96
CA LEU A 180 -86.03 -14.56 -42.85
C LEU A 180 -87.36 -13.82 -42.64
N PHE A 181 -87.41 -12.53 -43.00
CA PHE A 181 -88.59 -11.67 -42.84
C PHE A 181 -89.15 -11.15 -44.17
N GLY A 182 -88.63 -11.64 -45.30
CA GLY A 182 -89.09 -11.31 -46.65
C GLY A 182 -90.09 -12.33 -47.20
N LYS A 183 -91.26 -12.46 -46.57
CA LYS A 183 -92.51 -12.96 -47.18
C LYS A 183 -93.70 -12.62 -46.29
#